data_AF-A0AAE3ELR6-F1
#
_entry.id   AF-A0AAE3ELR6-F1
#
_cell.length_a   1.000
_cell.length_b   1.000
_cell.length_c   1.000
_cell.angle_alpha   90.00
_cell.angle_beta   90.00
_cell.angle_gamma   90.00
#
_symmetry.space_group_name_H-M   'P 1'
#
loop_
_entity.id
_entity.type
_entity.pdbx_description
1 polymer ?
#
loop_
_entity_poly.entity_id
_entity_poly.type
_entity_poly.pdbx_seq_one_letter_code
_entity_poly.pdbx_strand_id
1 'polypeptide(L)' 'MPILQVRDLPEDVYARLSYLSEKEHRSLAQETIVLLKESMETKMGNKERRKRLLDEMRSLDIDGEKVGDPVALIREDRDR' A
#
# COMPACT_ATOMS: atom_id res chain seq x y z
N MET A 1 -17.93 7.30 7.70
CA MET A 1 -16.47 7.01 7.81
C MET A 1 -16.18 6.70 9.27
N PRO A 2 -15.57 5.55 9.60
CA PRO A 2 -15.16 5.27 10.97
C PRO A 2 -14.10 6.28 11.42
N ILE A 3 -14.13 6.68 12.69
CA ILE A 3 -13.16 7.60 13.29
C ILE A 3 -12.24 6.79 14.21
N LEU A 4 -10.93 6.96 14.05
CA LEU A 4 -9.93 6.44 14.97
C LEU A 4 -9.43 7.58 15.87
N GLN A 5 -9.60 7.44 17.18
CA GLN A 5 -9.05 8.37 18.17
C GLN A 5 -7.97 7.66 18.98
N VAL A 6 -6.77 8.25 19.04
CA VAL A 6 -5.69 7.80 19.92
C VAL A 6 -5.65 8.72 21.14
N ARG A 7 -5.71 8.14 22.34
CA ARG A 7 -5.62 8.90 23.61
C ARG A 7 -4.21 8.82 24.15
N ASP A 8 -3.83 9.86 24.91
CA ASP A 8 -2.55 9.95 25.61
C ASP A 8 -1.35 9.70 24.68
N LEU A 9 -1.39 10.30 23.49
CA LEU A 9 -0.32 10.17 22.50
C LEU A 9 0.97 10.80 23.06
N PRO A 10 2.08 10.05 23.12
CA PRO A 10 3.35 10.61 23.57
C PRO A 10 3.78 11.80 22.71
N GLU A 11 4.29 12.84 23.36
CA GLU A 11 4.69 14.10 22.71
C GLU A 11 5.75 13.86 21.62
N ASP A 12 6.69 12.95 21.87
CA ASP A 12 7.75 12.61 20.91
C ASP A 12 7.20 11.95 19.64
N VAL A 13 6.13 11.15 19.77
CA VAL A 13 5.44 10.54 18.63
C VAL A 13 4.67 11.59 17.85
N TYR A 14 3.95 12.48 18.54
CA TYR A 14 3.22 13.58 17.89
C TYR A 14 4.17 14.51 17.11
N ALA A 15 5.31 14.86 17.70
CA ALA A 15 6.31 15.71 17.06
C ALA A 15 6.88 15.08 15.79
N ARG A 16 7.20 13.78 15.82
CA ARG A 16 7.69 13.05 14.64
C ARG A 16 6.63 12.96 13.54
N LEU A 17 5.39 12.69 13.91
CA LEU A 17 4.27 12.61 12.97
C LEU A 17 4.02 13.96 12.30
N SER A 18 4.07 15.05 13.08
CA SER A 18 3.90 16.42 12.58
C SER A 18 5.02 16.78 11.60
N TYR A 19 6.27 16.51 11.96
CA TYR A 19 7.42 16.70 11.08
C TYR A 19 7.29 15.96 9.74
N LEU A 20 6.90 14.68 9.76
CA LEU A 20 6.69 13.89 8.54
C LEU A 20 5.56 14.47 7.70
N SER A 21 4.45 14.89 8.32
CA SER A 21 3.32 15.47 7.60
C SER A 21 3.69 16.77 6.88
N GLU A 22 4.48 17.64 7.51
CA GLU A 22 4.99 18.87 6.89
C GLU A 22 5.94 18.57 5.74
N LYS A 23 6.88 17.65 5.94
CA LYS A 23 7.86 17.23 4.94
C LYS A 23 7.20 16.66 3.68
N GLU A 24 6.15 15.86 3.85
CA GLU A 24 5.41 15.23 2.75
C GLU A 24 4.27 16.11 2.21
N HIS A 25 4.11 17.34 2.72
CA HIS A 25 3.05 18.28 2.36
C HIS A 25 1.63 17.67 2.48
N ARG A 26 1.40 16.95 3.58
CA ARG A 26 0.14 16.27 3.89
C ARG A 26 -0.45 16.79 5.20
N SER A 27 -1.75 16.61 5.37
CA SER A 27 -2.36 16.78 6.70
C SER A 27 -1.88 15.69 7.65
N LEU A 28 -1.88 15.98 8.95
CA LEU A 28 -1.53 15.01 10.00
C LEU A 28 -2.36 13.72 9.89
N ALA A 29 -3.66 13.85 9.57
CA ALA A 29 -4.55 12.71 9.39
C ALA A 29 -4.17 11.85 8.18
N GLN A 30 -3.83 12.45 7.05
CA GLN A 30 -3.38 11.73 5.85
C GLN A 30 -2.07 11.00 6.13
N GLU A 31 -1.10 11.67 6.75
CA GLU A 31 0.20 11.06 7.07
C GLU A 31 0.05 9.91 8.07
N THR A 32 -0.84 10.07 9.07
CA THR A 32 -1.19 8.98 10.00
C THR A 32 -1.72 7.76 9.26
N ILE A 33 -2.60 7.95 8.27
CA ILE A 33 -3.16 6.85 7.48
C ILE A 33 -2.06 6.16 6.66
N VAL A 34 -1.13 6.91 6.07
CA VAL A 34 -0.01 6.36 5.29
C VAL A 34 0.87 5.49 6.18
N LEU A 35 1.34 6.02 7.31
CA LEU A 35 2.20 5.28 8.23
C LEU A 35 1.50 4.03 8.81
N LEU A 36 0.20 4.11 9.09
CA LEU A 36 -0.59 2.96 9.52
C LEU A 36 -0.63 1.88 8.42
N LYS A 37 -0.82 2.25 7.16
CA LYS A 37 -0.79 1.29 6.03
C LYS A 37 0.57 0.64 5.87
N GLU A 38 1.64 1.44 5.83
CA GLU A 38 3.01 0.94 5.67
C GLU A 38 3.42 0.03 6.82
N SER A 39 3.05 0.37 8.06
CA SER A 39 3.34 -0.46 9.23
C SER A 39 2.56 -1.78 9.20
N MET A 40 1.30 -1.78 8.75
CA MET A 40 0.53 -3.00 8.54
C MET A 40 1.19 -3.90 7.49
N GLU A 41 1.63 -3.34 6.37
CA GLU A 41 2.34 -4.09 5.33
C GLU A 41 3.68 -4.64 5.82
N THR A 42 4.42 -3.86 6.62
CA THR A 42 5.71 -4.27 7.19
C THR A 42 5.55 -5.39 8.21
N LYS A 43 4.45 -5.38 8.97
CA LYS A 43 4.12 -6.46 9.92
C LYS A 43 3.65 -7.75 9.22
N MET A 44 3.16 -7.67 7.99
CA MET A 44 2.82 -8.84 7.21
C MET A 44 4.10 -9.54 6.73
N GLY A 45 4.24 -10.83 7.07
CA GLY A 45 5.31 -11.66 6.52
C GLY A 45 5.25 -11.76 5.00
N ASN A 46 6.37 -12.09 4.37
CA ASN A 46 6.46 -12.23 2.90
C ASN A 46 5.39 -13.18 2.33
N LYS A 47 5.03 -14.24 3.08
CA LYS A 47 4.01 -15.21 2.68
C LYS A 47 2.61 -14.59 2.67
N GLU A 48 2.21 -13.92 3.75
CA GLU A 48 0.93 -13.20 3.84
C GLU A 48 0.83 -12.09 2.80
N ARG A 49 1.91 -11.32 2.58
CA ARG A 49 1.95 -10.25 1.58
C ARG A 49 1.71 -10.80 0.17
N ARG A 50 2.40 -11.88 -0.20
CA ARG A 50 2.21 -12.55 -1.51
C ARG A 50 0.80 -13.10 -1.66
N LYS A 51 0.25 -13.72 -0.60
CA LYS A 51 -1.11 -14.26 -0.63
C LYS A 51 -2.13 -13.15 -0.90
N ARG A 52 -2.03 -12.02 -0.17
CA ARG A 52 -2.91 -10.87 -0.36
C ARG A 52 -2.88 -10.35 -1.80
N LEU A 53 -1.70 -10.20 -2.37
CA LEU A 53 -1.55 -9.72 -3.75
C LEU A 53 -2.19 -10.68 -4.76
N LEU A 54 -2.04 -12.01 -4.57
CA LEU A 54 -2.71 -13.00 -5.42
C LEU A 54 -4.24 -12.97 -5.25
N ASP A 55 -4.73 -12.74 -4.04
CA ASP A 55 -6.17 -12.60 -3.77
C ASP A 55 -6.74 -11.33 -4.42
N GLU A 56 -6.02 -10.20 -4.35
CA GLU A 56 -6.36 -8.96 -5.06
C GLU A 56 -6.37 -9.16 -6.58
N MET A 57 -5.37 -9.85 -7.14
CA MET A 57 -5.35 -10.19 -8.57
C MET A 57 -6.55 -11.05 -9.00
N ARG A 58 -6.95 -12.02 -8.18
CA ARG A 58 -8.14 -12.84 -8.46
C ARG A 58 -9.43 -12.02 -8.47
N SER A 59 -9.50 -10.95 -7.69
CA SER A 59 -10.70 -10.09 -7.62
C SER A 59 -10.90 -9.21 -8.85
N LEU A 60 -9.88 -9.07 -9.71
CA LEU A 60 -9.97 -8.26 -10.93
C LEU A 60 -10.80 -8.93 -12.04
N ASP A 61 -11.19 -10.20 -11.86
CA ASP A 61 -11.98 -10.99 -12.82
C ASP A 61 -11.41 -10.97 -14.25
N ILE A 62 -10.07 -10.96 -14.34
CA ILE A 62 -9.35 -10.94 -15.61
C ILE A 62 -9.14 -12.38 -16.07
N ASP A 63 -9.68 -12.69 -17.24
CA ASP A 63 -9.45 -13.95 -17.93
C ASP A 63 -8.07 -13.92 -18.62
N GLY A 64 -7.05 -14.40 -17.88
CA GLY A 64 -5.66 -14.45 -18.35
C GLY A 64 -5.46 -15.26 -19.63
N GLU A 65 -6.33 -16.23 -19.92
CA GLU A 65 -6.22 -17.03 -21.15
C GLU A 65 -6.50 -16.22 -22.41
N LYS A 66 -7.29 -15.14 -22.30
CA LYS A 66 -7.60 -14.24 -23.43
C LYS A 66 -6.48 -13.27 -23.76
N VAL A 67 -5.53 -13.07 -22.85
CA VAL A 67 -4.45 -12.07 -23.00
C VAL A 67 -3.32 -12.62 -23.90
N GLY A 68 -3.26 -13.93 -24.11
CA GLY A 68 -2.26 -14.58 -24.97
C GLY A 68 -0.97 -14.95 -24.22
N ASP A 69 0.07 -15.36 -24.96
CA ASP A 69 1.35 -15.79 -24.37
C ASP A 69 2.05 -14.61 -23.67
N PRO A 70 2.32 -14.70 -22.35
CA PRO A 70 3.03 -13.65 -21.61
C PRO A 70 4.40 -13.33 -22.20
N VAL A 71 5.09 -14.31 -22.79
CA VAL A 71 6.42 -14.10 -23.39
C VAL A 71 6.32 -13.24 -24.65
N ALA A 72 5.27 -13.42 -25.45
CA ALA A 72 5.01 -12.59 -26.62
C ALA A 72 4.71 -11.14 -26.21
N LEU A 73 3.86 -10.93 -25.21
CA LEU A 73 3.49 -9.59 -24.72
C LEU A 73 4.68 -8.79 -24.20
N ILE A 74 5.58 -9.41 -23.43
CA ILE A 74 6.78 -8.75 -22.90
C ILE A 74 7.77 -8.39 -24.04
N ARG A 75 7.79 -9.17 -25.12
CA ARG A 75 8.67 -8.92 -26.28
C ARG A 75 8.13 -7.80 -27.16
N GLU A 76 6.81 -7.76 -27.40
CA GLU A 76 6.18 -6.67 -28.15
C GLU A 76 6.44 -5.29 -27.52
N ASP A 77 6.48 -5.22 -26.18
CA ASP A 77 6.74 -3.97 -25.44
C ASP A 77 8.21 -3.50 -25.53
N ARG A 78 9.15 -4.36 -25.94
CA ARG A 78 10.58 -4.02 -26.13
C ARG A 78 10.91 -3.44 -27.51
N ASP A 79 10.07 -3.73 -28.50
CA ASP A 79 10.27 -3.27 -29.88
C ASP A 79 9.51 -1.95 -30.19
N ARG A 80 9.06 -1.25 -29.13
CA ARG A 80 8.30 -0.01 -29.19
C ARG A 80 9.07 1.20 -28.67
#